data_AF-A0A7Z8JXR4-F1
#
_entry.id   AF-A0A7Z8JXR4-F1
#
_cell.length_a   1.000
_cell.length_b   1.000
_cell.length_c   1.000
_cell.angle_alpha   90.00
_cell.angle_beta   90.00
_cell.angle_gamma   90.00
#
_symmetry.space_group_name_H-M   'P 1'
#
loop_
_entity.id
_entity.type
_entity.pdbx_description
1 polymer ?
#
loop_
_entity_poly.entity_id
_entity_poly.type
_entity_poly.pdbx_seq_one_letter_code
_entity_poly.pdbx_strand_id
1 'polypeptide(L)'
;MLEEAAGELFLERGYATTSVADITQRAGVSRSTFFNYFTAKSDLLWAAFDERVEALRATLAAGPADATPGTVVEAALHDLAARLPADHVALAFTQADTMGLGDDLRLAAARRTADLGATIAAYAAGRGVDPLHARVAGAAWAGALVAAVEAWALAGAGRTRLPDLLDHALAPVRGALD
;
A
#
# COMPACT_ATOMS: atom_id res chain seq x y z
N MET A 1 14.67 -11.49 2.18
CA MET A 1 16.03 -11.35 1.57
C MET A 1 16.31 -9.91 1.16
N LEU A 2 15.59 -9.32 0.19
CA LEU A 2 15.85 -7.93 -0.25
C LEU A 2 15.28 -6.90 0.74
N GLU A 3 14.05 -7.11 1.20
CA GLU A 3 13.33 -6.24 2.14
C GLU A 3 14.02 -6.21 3.50
N GLU A 4 14.42 -7.38 3.99
CA GLU A 4 15.16 -7.56 5.23
C GLU A 4 16.54 -6.91 5.16
N ALA A 5 17.33 -7.19 4.12
CA ALA A 5 18.62 -6.54 3.91
C ALA A 5 18.51 -5.02 3.79
N ALA A 6 17.45 -4.52 3.14
CA ALA A 6 17.19 -3.10 3.05
C ALA A 6 16.82 -2.50 4.41
N GLY A 7 15.92 -3.13 5.16
CA GLY A 7 15.51 -2.72 6.50
C GLY A 7 16.70 -2.63 7.45
N GLU A 8 17.56 -3.65 7.48
CA GLU A 8 18.82 -3.63 8.25
C GLU A 8 19.72 -2.46 7.84
N LEU A 9 19.98 -2.29 6.54
CA LEU A 9 20.86 -1.22 6.06
C LEU A 9 20.30 0.18 6.32
N PHE A 10 18.98 0.35 6.21
CA PHE A 10 18.32 1.61 6.54
C PHE A 10 18.46 1.92 8.03
N LEU A 11 18.37 0.92 8.91
CA LEU A 11 18.60 1.09 10.34
C LEU A 11 20.09 1.33 10.68
N GLU A 12 21.02 0.64 10.01
CA GLU A 12 22.46 0.71 10.28
C GLU A 12 23.06 2.08 9.90
N ARG A 13 22.67 2.65 8.75
CA ARG A 13 23.33 3.84 8.18
C ARG A 13 22.39 4.90 7.60
N GLY A 14 21.08 4.64 7.59
CA GLY A 14 20.06 5.52 7.03
C GLY A 14 19.69 5.18 5.57
N TYR A 15 18.46 5.53 5.17
CA TYR A 15 17.95 5.32 3.81
C TYR A 15 18.79 6.07 2.77
N ALA A 16 19.05 7.37 2.94
CA ALA A 16 19.72 8.21 1.93
C ALA A 16 21.10 7.67 1.54
N THR A 17 21.87 7.14 2.51
CA THR A 17 23.23 6.64 2.32
C THR A 17 23.28 5.19 1.81
N THR A 18 22.15 4.48 1.80
CA THR A 18 22.04 3.10 1.34
C THR A 18 21.72 3.06 -0.16
N SER A 19 22.55 2.39 -0.96
CA SER A 19 22.31 2.22 -2.41
C SER A 19 21.64 0.88 -2.74
N VAL A 20 21.06 0.77 -3.95
CA VAL A 20 20.58 -0.54 -4.47
C VAL A 20 21.73 -1.56 -4.54
N ALA A 21 22.95 -1.11 -4.86
CA ALA A 21 24.11 -2.00 -4.93
C ALA A 21 24.41 -2.62 -3.55
N ASP A 22 24.40 -1.79 -2.51
CA ASP A 22 24.57 -2.24 -1.13
C ASP A 22 23.53 -3.31 -0.73
N ILE A 23 22.26 -3.04 -1.03
CA ILE A 23 21.14 -3.93 -0.70
C ILE A 23 21.33 -5.26 -1.42
N THR A 24 21.63 -5.23 -2.71
CA THR A 24 21.82 -6.45 -3.51
C THR A 24 23.03 -7.27 -3.04
N GLN A 25 24.11 -6.58 -2.65
CA GLN A 25 25.29 -7.22 -2.08
C GLN A 25 24.98 -7.90 -0.75
N ARG A 26 24.26 -7.23 0.16
CA ARG A 26 23.86 -7.79 1.45
C ARG A 26 22.91 -8.98 1.28
N ALA A 27 21.95 -8.86 0.36
CA ALA A 27 20.97 -9.92 0.07
C ALA A 27 21.56 -11.09 -0.75
N GLY A 28 22.80 -10.99 -1.26
CA GLY A 28 23.42 -12.03 -2.07
C GLY A 28 22.78 -12.23 -3.44
N VAL A 29 22.18 -11.18 -4.02
CA VAL A 29 21.49 -11.22 -5.32
C VAL A 29 22.08 -10.22 -6.30
N SER A 30 21.78 -10.37 -7.59
CA SER A 30 22.24 -9.42 -8.61
C SER A 30 21.40 -8.14 -8.63
N ARG A 31 21.95 -7.04 -9.18
CA ARG A 31 21.17 -5.83 -9.46
C ARG A 31 20.03 -6.08 -10.45
N SER A 32 20.23 -6.99 -11.42
CA SER A 32 19.17 -7.41 -12.34
C SER A 32 18.00 -8.04 -11.58
N THR A 33 18.28 -8.91 -10.61
CA THR A 33 17.26 -9.51 -9.74
C THR A 33 16.47 -8.45 -8.99
N PHE A 34 17.12 -7.41 -8.45
CA PHE A 34 16.40 -6.30 -7.81
C PHE A 34 15.42 -5.62 -8.77
N PHE A 35 15.90 -5.22 -9.96
CA PHE A 35 15.10 -4.48 -10.93
C PHE A 35 14.00 -5.31 -11.60
N ASN A 36 14.02 -6.63 -11.48
CA ASN A 36 12.90 -7.48 -11.87
C ASN A 36 11.68 -7.32 -10.95
N TYR A 37 11.88 -6.91 -9.69
CA TYR A 37 10.80 -6.78 -8.70
C TYR A 37 10.52 -5.33 -8.30
N PHE A 38 11.54 -4.46 -8.31
CA PHE A 38 11.47 -3.13 -7.74
C PHE A 38 12.07 -2.10 -8.69
N THR A 39 11.44 -0.92 -8.78
CA THR A 39 11.96 0.19 -9.60
C THR A 39 12.92 1.09 -8.81
N ALA A 40 12.68 1.20 -7.51
CA ALA A 40 13.47 1.99 -6.58
C ALA A 40 13.58 1.31 -5.21
N LYS A 41 14.58 1.69 -4.41
CA LYS A 41 14.74 1.16 -3.03
C LYS A 41 13.57 1.54 -2.11
N SER A 42 12.83 2.63 -2.41
CA SER A 42 11.58 2.99 -1.74
C SER A 42 10.50 1.93 -1.91
N ASP A 43 10.52 1.15 -2.99
CA ASP A 43 9.49 0.13 -3.25
C ASP A 43 9.56 -1.03 -2.26
N LEU A 44 10.74 -1.33 -1.72
CA LEU A 44 10.93 -2.35 -0.69
C LEU A 44 10.13 -2.05 0.58
N LEU A 45 9.92 -0.76 0.89
CA LEU A 45 9.16 -0.31 2.05
C LEU A 45 7.66 -0.60 1.89
N TRP A 46 7.21 -0.85 0.67
CA TRP A 46 5.82 -1.14 0.33
C TRP A 46 5.60 -2.54 -0.22
N ALA A 47 6.64 -3.36 -0.39
CA ALA A 47 6.53 -4.71 -0.96
C ALA A 47 5.43 -5.53 -0.29
N ALA A 48 5.36 -5.37 1.02
CA ALA A 48 4.32 -5.92 1.86
C ALA A 48 2.92 -5.41 1.38
N PHE A 49 2.68 -4.10 1.38
CA PHE A 49 1.43 -3.54 0.88
C PHE A 49 1.06 -4.04 -0.52
N ASP A 50 2.03 -4.08 -1.44
CA ASP A 50 1.84 -4.50 -2.83
C ASP A 50 1.38 -5.96 -2.94
N GLU A 51 1.96 -6.87 -2.15
CA GLU A 51 1.53 -8.27 -2.08
C GLU A 51 0.05 -8.38 -1.67
N ARG A 52 -0.40 -7.56 -0.72
CA ARG A 52 -1.81 -7.60 -0.29
C ARG A 52 -2.75 -6.89 -1.25
N VAL A 53 -2.29 -5.90 -2.00
CA VAL A 53 -3.06 -5.33 -3.12
C VAL A 53 -3.28 -6.41 -4.20
N GLU A 54 -2.30 -7.26 -4.46
CA GLU A 54 -2.48 -8.38 -5.39
C GLU A 54 -3.51 -9.38 -4.88
N ALA A 55 -3.47 -9.73 -3.59
CA ALA A 55 -4.50 -10.57 -2.97
C ALA A 55 -5.90 -9.91 -3.03
N LEU A 56 -5.98 -8.59 -2.82
CA LEU A 56 -7.21 -7.82 -2.96
C LEU A 56 -7.80 -7.93 -4.36
N ARG A 57 -6.99 -7.90 -5.43
CA ARG A 57 -7.47 -8.12 -6.81
C ARG A 57 -8.18 -9.46 -6.96
N ALA A 58 -7.61 -10.52 -6.40
CA ALA A 58 -8.22 -11.84 -6.41
C ALA A 58 -9.56 -11.85 -5.67
N THR A 59 -9.64 -11.18 -4.51
CA THR A 59 -10.90 -11.03 -3.74
C THR A 59 -11.97 -10.29 -4.52
N LEU A 60 -11.62 -9.18 -5.17
CA LEU A 60 -12.56 -8.42 -6.01
C LEU A 60 -13.09 -9.29 -7.17
N ALA A 61 -12.21 -10.05 -7.84
CA ALA A 61 -12.60 -10.94 -8.93
C ALA A 61 -13.51 -12.09 -8.49
N ALA A 62 -13.33 -12.60 -7.26
CA ALA A 62 -14.12 -13.69 -6.69
C ALA A 62 -15.41 -13.22 -5.99
N GLY A 63 -15.65 -11.91 -5.89
CA GLY A 63 -16.79 -11.34 -5.16
C GLY A 63 -18.16 -11.80 -5.72
N PRO A 64 -19.17 -12.04 -4.86
CA PRO A 64 -20.50 -12.49 -5.29
C PRO A 64 -21.13 -11.59 -6.36
N ALA A 65 -21.85 -12.18 -7.31
CA ALA A 65 -22.49 -11.46 -8.43
C ALA A 65 -23.64 -10.53 -8.00
N ASP A 66 -24.24 -10.80 -6.86
CA ASP A 66 -25.37 -10.11 -6.26
C ASP A 66 -24.97 -9.08 -5.19
N ALA A 67 -23.70 -9.07 -4.77
CA ALA A 67 -23.20 -8.08 -3.83
C ALA A 67 -23.01 -6.69 -4.47
N THR A 68 -23.30 -5.65 -3.71
CA THR A 68 -22.99 -4.25 -4.06
C THR A 68 -21.47 -4.08 -4.22
N PRO A 69 -20.97 -3.38 -5.25
CA PRO A 69 -19.53 -3.21 -5.46
C PRO A 69 -18.81 -2.61 -4.24
N GLY A 70 -19.44 -1.62 -3.57
CA GLY A 70 -18.91 -1.01 -2.35
C GLY A 70 -18.65 -2.01 -1.22
N THR A 71 -19.55 -2.97 -0.99
CA THR A 71 -19.41 -3.93 0.12
C THR A 71 -18.27 -4.93 -0.12
N VAL A 72 -18.06 -5.34 -1.38
CA VAL A 72 -16.94 -6.21 -1.77
C VAL A 72 -15.61 -5.47 -1.63
N VAL A 73 -15.54 -4.20 -2.07
CA VAL A 73 -14.35 -3.36 -1.93
C VAL A 73 -14.01 -3.13 -0.46
N GLU A 74 -15.00 -2.79 0.37
CA GLU A 74 -14.83 -2.58 1.81
C GLU A 74 -14.28 -3.82 2.49
N ALA A 75 -14.89 -4.99 2.26
CA ALA A 75 -14.41 -6.25 2.81
C ALA A 75 -12.97 -6.54 2.40
N ALA A 76 -12.62 -6.33 1.12
CA ALA A 76 -11.27 -6.58 0.62
C ALA A 76 -10.22 -5.62 1.21
N LEU A 77 -10.56 -4.36 1.46
CA LEU A 77 -9.67 -3.39 2.10
C LEU A 77 -9.47 -3.69 3.59
N HIS A 78 -10.52 -4.10 4.30
CA HIS A 78 -10.39 -4.58 5.68
C HIS A 78 -9.50 -5.81 5.79
N ASP A 79 -9.66 -6.73 4.85
CA ASP A 79 -8.88 -7.96 4.75
C ASP A 79 -7.38 -7.67 4.50
N LEU A 80 -7.08 -6.68 3.64
CA LEU A 80 -5.73 -6.14 3.45
C LEU A 80 -5.19 -5.51 4.74
N ALA A 81 -5.98 -4.62 5.37
CA ALA A 81 -5.57 -3.89 6.57
C ALA A 81 -5.32 -4.81 7.77
N ALA A 82 -6.12 -5.87 7.94
CA ALA A 82 -5.97 -6.82 9.04
C ALA A 82 -4.68 -7.65 8.96
N ARG A 83 -4.10 -7.79 7.76
CA ARG A 83 -2.91 -8.62 7.51
C ARG A 83 -1.68 -7.81 7.14
N LEU A 84 -1.74 -6.48 7.17
CA LEU A 84 -0.58 -5.65 6.91
C LEU A 84 0.37 -5.73 8.14
N PRO A 85 1.61 -6.22 7.99
CA PRO A 85 2.57 -6.28 9.07
C PRO A 85 3.05 -4.87 9.41
N ALA A 86 3.28 -4.64 10.71
CA ALA A 86 3.73 -3.35 11.24
C ALA A 86 5.12 -2.94 10.72
N ASP A 87 5.96 -3.93 10.42
CA ASP A 87 7.40 -3.78 10.62
C ASP A 87 8.05 -2.83 9.59
N HIS A 88 7.81 -3.04 8.30
CA HIS A 88 8.52 -2.28 7.25
C HIS A 88 7.86 -0.93 6.89
N VAL A 89 6.52 -0.90 6.88
CA VAL A 89 5.78 0.33 6.55
C VAL A 89 5.89 1.33 7.70
N ALA A 90 5.81 0.88 8.96
CA ALA A 90 5.93 1.79 10.10
C ALA A 90 7.33 2.41 10.21
N LEU A 91 8.39 1.64 9.97
CA LEU A 91 9.76 2.15 9.93
C LEU A 91 9.93 3.23 8.87
N ALA A 92 9.39 3.00 7.67
CA ALA A 92 9.47 3.96 6.55
C ALA A 92 8.88 5.33 6.90
N PHE A 93 7.66 5.37 7.45
CA PHE A 93 6.98 6.63 7.75
C PHE A 93 7.53 7.32 9.00
N THR A 94 7.85 6.56 10.06
CA THR A 94 8.34 7.16 11.32
C THR A 94 9.74 7.76 11.19
N GLN A 95 10.55 7.26 10.24
CA GLN A 95 11.91 7.76 10.02
C GLN A 95 12.03 8.59 8.73
N ALA A 96 10.93 8.84 8.02
CA ALA A 96 10.92 9.48 6.69
C ALA A 96 11.69 10.81 6.64
N ASP A 97 11.44 11.68 7.61
CA ASP A 97 12.08 13.00 7.67
C ASP A 97 13.56 12.90 8.06
N THR A 98 13.88 12.09 9.08
CA THR A 98 15.26 11.84 9.53
C THR A 98 16.12 11.21 8.43
N MET A 99 15.49 10.45 7.54
CA MET A 99 16.14 9.70 6.47
C MET A 99 16.13 10.40 5.10
N GLY A 100 15.51 11.58 4.98
CA GLY A 100 15.34 12.29 3.70
C GLY A 100 14.48 11.53 2.69
N LEU A 101 13.63 10.63 3.17
CA LEU A 101 12.80 9.70 2.39
C LEU A 101 11.44 10.34 1.99
N GLY A 102 11.11 11.52 2.51
CA GLY A 102 9.79 12.15 2.35
C GLY A 102 9.27 12.20 0.91
N ASP A 103 10.07 12.68 -0.05
CA ASP A 103 9.60 12.82 -1.44
C ASP A 103 9.51 11.48 -2.17
N ASP A 104 10.48 10.58 -1.98
CA ASP A 104 10.46 9.22 -2.52
C ASP A 104 9.24 8.43 -2.00
N LEU A 105 8.95 8.55 -0.70
CA LEU A 105 7.83 7.87 -0.05
C LEU A 105 6.49 8.43 -0.51
N ARG A 106 6.37 9.76 -0.63
CA ARG A 106 5.18 10.42 -1.19
C ARG A 106 4.93 9.98 -2.63
N LEU A 107 5.97 9.94 -3.47
CA LEU A 107 5.85 9.49 -4.86
C LEU A 107 5.42 8.01 -4.92
N ALA A 108 6.03 7.17 -4.09
CA ALA A 108 5.69 5.76 -3.97
C ALA A 108 4.25 5.53 -3.50
N ALA A 109 3.76 6.34 -2.55
CA ALA A 109 2.39 6.31 -2.04
C ALA A 109 1.39 6.80 -3.10
N ALA A 110 1.71 7.89 -3.81
CA ALA A 110 0.87 8.45 -4.87
C ALA A 110 0.65 7.45 -6.01
N ARG A 111 1.73 6.77 -6.44
CA ARG A 111 1.64 5.71 -7.46
C ARG A 111 0.70 4.58 -7.02
N ARG A 112 0.85 4.09 -5.79
CA ARG A 112 0.00 3.02 -5.23
C ARG A 112 -1.45 3.42 -5.07
N THR A 113 -1.68 4.67 -4.66
CA THR A 113 -3.03 5.24 -4.60
C THR A 113 -3.68 5.23 -5.98
N ALA A 114 -2.95 5.66 -7.02
CA ALA A 114 -3.44 5.65 -8.39
C ALA A 114 -3.71 4.22 -8.91
N ASP A 115 -2.78 3.28 -8.71
CA ASP A 115 -2.89 1.91 -9.18
C ASP A 115 -4.03 1.14 -8.51
N LEU A 116 -4.16 1.27 -7.18
CA LEU A 116 -5.28 0.69 -6.43
C LEU A 116 -6.61 1.34 -6.82
N GLY A 117 -6.63 2.67 -6.98
CA GLY A 117 -7.84 3.39 -7.37
C GLY A 117 -8.34 2.96 -8.76
N ALA A 118 -7.43 2.80 -9.72
CA ALA A 118 -7.75 2.28 -11.04
C ALA A 118 -8.28 0.84 -11.00
N THR A 119 -7.76 0.03 -10.08
CA THR A 119 -8.20 -1.36 -9.87
C THR A 119 -9.63 -1.43 -9.34
N ILE A 120 -9.93 -0.66 -8.30
CA ILE A 120 -11.28 -0.56 -7.73
C ILE A 120 -12.26 0.00 -8.77
N ALA A 121 -11.84 1.02 -9.52
CA ALA A 121 -12.65 1.62 -10.58
C ALA A 121 -12.97 0.62 -11.70
N ALA A 122 -11.98 -0.15 -12.17
CA ALA A 122 -12.19 -1.16 -13.19
C ALA A 122 -13.14 -2.27 -12.72
N TYR A 123 -12.98 -2.71 -11.46
CA TYR A 123 -13.91 -3.64 -10.83
C TYR A 123 -15.34 -3.09 -10.81
N ALA A 124 -15.55 -1.88 -10.28
CA ALA A 124 -16.86 -1.26 -10.17
C ALA A 124 -17.52 -1.02 -11.54
N ALA A 125 -16.76 -0.56 -12.53
CA ALA A 125 -17.24 -0.37 -13.89
C ALA A 125 -17.68 -1.71 -14.53
N GLY A 126 -16.92 -2.79 -14.28
CA GLY A 126 -17.30 -4.15 -14.69
C GLY A 126 -18.59 -4.66 -14.02
N ARG A 127 -19.05 -4.00 -12.96
CA ARG A 127 -20.30 -4.27 -12.24
C ARG A 127 -21.44 -3.31 -12.59
N GLY A 128 -21.25 -2.44 -13.58
CA GLY A 128 -22.28 -1.54 -14.10
C GLY A 128 -22.30 -0.15 -13.46
N VAL A 129 -21.33 0.19 -12.60
CA VAL A 129 -21.16 1.56 -12.11
C VAL A 129 -20.68 2.47 -13.25
N ASP A 130 -21.21 3.68 -13.34
CA ASP A 130 -20.78 4.66 -14.35
C ASP A 130 -19.23 4.83 -14.34
N PRO A 131 -18.53 4.84 -15.50
CA PRO A 131 -17.07 4.87 -15.52
C PRO A 131 -16.42 6.08 -14.86
N LEU A 132 -17.03 7.28 -14.95
CA LEU A 132 -16.49 8.47 -14.32
C LEU A 132 -16.68 8.39 -12.81
N HIS A 133 -17.88 7.99 -12.38
CA HIS A 133 -18.20 7.76 -10.97
C HIS A 133 -17.29 6.69 -10.35
N ALA A 134 -17.12 5.55 -11.02
CA ALA A 134 -16.24 4.46 -10.59
C ALA A 134 -14.79 4.93 -10.43
N ARG A 135 -14.29 5.79 -11.34
CA ARG A 135 -12.94 6.36 -11.26
C ARG A 135 -12.77 7.29 -10.06
N VAL A 136 -13.75 8.16 -9.81
CA VAL A 136 -13.73 9.07 -8.66
C VAL A 136 -13.82 8.29 -7.36
N ALA A 137 -14.77 7.37 -7.26
CA ALA A 137 -14.96 6.53 -6.09
C ALA A 137 -13.72 5.65 -5.84
N GLY A 138 -13.21 4.95 -6.86
CA GLY A 138 -12.00 4.13 -6.73
C GLY A 138 -10.79 4.92 -6.20
N ALA A 139 -10.57 6.14 -6.72
CA ALA A 139 -9.51 7.02 -6.21
C ALA A 139 -9.75 7.43 -4.74
N ALA A 140 -11.00 7.70 -4.35
CA ALA A 140 -11.35 8.06 -2.99
C ALA A 140 -11.15 6.90 -1.99
N TRP A 141 -11.58 5.69 -2.35
CA TRP A 141 -11.38 4.47 -1.55
C TRP A 141 -9.89 4.13 -1.41
N ALA A 142 -9.11 4.22 -2.49
CA ALA A 142 -7.67 4.00 -2.44
C ALA A 142 -6.96 5.05 -1.58
N GLY A 143 -7.34 6.33 -1.70
CA GLY A 143 -6.81 7.42 -0.88
C GLY A 143 -7.11 7.22 0.60
N ALA A 144 -8.31 6.77 0.95
CA ALA A 144 -8.68 6.45 2.33
C ALA A 144 -7.80 5.34 2.92
N LEU A 145 -7.54 4.25 2.19
CA LEU A 145 -6.66 3.19 2.66
C LEU A 145 -5.23 3.72 2.90
N VAL A 146 -4.66 4.44 1.93
CA VAL A 146 -3.27 4.93 2.05
C VAL A 146 -3.13 5.94 3.19
N ALA A 147 -4.13 6.82 3.39
CA ALA A 147 -4.17 7.73 4.52
C ALA A 147 -4.27 6.98 5.87
N ALA A 148 -5.06 5.91 5.96
CA ALA A 148 -5.14 5.07 7.15
C ALA A 148 -3.79 4.37 7.45
N VAL A 149 -3.10 3.87 6.42
CA VAL A 149 -1.78 3.24 6.55
C VAL A 149 -0.74 4.25 7.05
N GLU A 150 -0.72 5.46 6.49
CA GLU A 150 0.18 6.52 6.94
C GLU A 150 -0.10 6.93 8.39
N ALA A 151 -1.37 7.16 8.74
CA ALA A 151 -1.77 7.50 10.10
C ALA A 151 -1.40 6.39 11.11
N TRP A 152 -1.61 5.13 10.74
CA TRP A 152 -1.25 3.96 11.55
C TRP A 152 0.25 3.86 11.78
N ALA A 153 1.02 4.06 10.73
CA ALA A 153 2.48 4.04 10.78
C ALA A 153 3.00 5.14 11.72
N LEU A 154 2.51 6.38 11.58
CA LEU A 154 2.90 7.53 12.40
C LEU A 154 2.45 7.43 13.86
N ALA A 155 1.29 6.82 14.14
CA ALA A 155 0.82 6.57 15.50
C ALA A 155 1.65 5.49 16.24
N GLY A 156 2.45 4.73 15.50
CA GLY A 156 3.18 3.56 15.98
C GLY A 156 2.34 2.30 15.79
N ALA A 157 2.67 1.54 14.76
CA ALA A 157 1.92 0.39 14.29
C ALA A 157 1.72 -0.75 15.34
N GLY A 158 2.56 -0.81 16.38
CA GLY A 158 2.39 -1.74 17.51
C GLY A 158 1.44 -1.26 18.62
N ARG A 159 0.96 -0.01 18.56
CA ARG A 159 0.09 0.62 19.58
C ARG A 159 -1.33 0.87 19.08
N THR A 160 -1.53 0.87 17.77
CA THR A 160 -2.82 1.13 17.13
C THR A 160 -3.09 0.03 16.11
N ARG A 161 -4.36 -0.29 15.89
CA ARG A 161 -4.75 -1.29 14.88
C ARG A 161 -5.13 -0.56 13.60
N LEU A 162 -4.52 -0.96 12.48
CA LEU A 162 -4.84 -0.40 11.17
C LEU A 162 -6.34 -0.50 10.81
N PRO A 163 -7.07 -1.60 11.12
CA PRO A 163 -8.52 -1.66 10.87
C PRO A 163 -9.34 -0.52 11.50
N ASP A 164 -8.98 -0.07 12.72
CA ASP A 164 -9.71 1.02 13.40
C ASP A 164 -9.53 2.36 12.65
N LEU A 165 -8.31 2.59 12.14
CA LEU A 165 -8.00 3.79 11.37
C LEU A 165 -8.60 3.73 9.97
N LEU A 166 -8.66 2.54 9.38
CA LEU A 166 -9.34 2.31 8.10
C LEU A 166 -10.83 2.63 8.21
N ASP A 167 -11.50 2.15 9.26
CA ASP A 167 -12.92 2.46 9.50
C ASP A 167 -13.20 3.96 9.54
N HIS A 168 -12.32 4.71 10.20
CA HIS A 168 -12.41 6.16 10.26
C HIS A 168 -12.16 6.81 8.89
N ALA A 169 -11.15 6.35 8.16
CA ALA A 169 -10.80 6.87 6.84
C ALA A 169 -11.84 6.55 5.77
N LEU A 170 -12.55 5.43 5.88
CA LEU A 170 -13.59 5.01 4.93
C LEU A 170 -14.93 5.73 5.16
N ALA A 171 -15.20 6.26 6.36
CA ALA A 171 -16.47 6.89 6.69
C ALA A 171 -16.95 7.96 5.67
N PRO A 172 -16.09 8.84 5.10
CA PRO A 172 -16.51 9.82 4.11
C PRO A 172 -16.78 9.26 2.70
N VAL A 173 -16.33 8.04 2.40
CA VAL A 173 -16.40 7.44 1.05
C VAL A 173 -17.33 6.23 0.96
N ARG A 174 -17.85 5.75 2.09
CA ARG A 174 -18.91 4.74 2.14
C ARG A 174 -20.13 5.22 1.36
N GLY A 175 -20.72 4.34 0.57
CA GLY A 175 -21.83 4.67 -0.35
C GLY A 175 -21.41 5.23 -1.70
N ALA A 176 -20.12 5.52 -1.93
CA ALA A 176 -19.67 6.03 -3.22
C ALA A 176 -19.65 4.96 -4.33
N LEU A 177 -19.95 3.70 -4.05
CA LEU A 177 -19.99 2.59 -5.03
C LEU A 177 -21.31 1.81 -4.97
N ASP A 178 -22.32 2.39 -4.33
CA ASP A 178 -23.67 1.81 -4.19
C ASP A 178 -24.59 2.19 -5.35
#